data_AF-A0A9E3YFX5-F1
#
_entry.id   AF-A0A9E3YFX5-F1
#
_cell.length_a   1.000
_cell.length_b   1.000
_cell.length_c   1.000
_cell.angle_alpha   90.00
_cell.angle_beta   90.00
_cell.angle_gamma   90.00
#
_symmetry.space_group_name_H-M   'P 1'
#
loop_
_entity.id
_entity.type
_entity.pdbx_description
1 polymer ?
#
loop_
_entity_poly.entity_id
_entity_poly.type
_entity_poly.pdbx_seq_one_letter_code
_entity_poly.pdbx_strand_id
1 'polypeptide(L)' 'MAWCEQCDRYLTPTSLSDQGHCPFCDGQVVPGEGDPPLPSGEPARKAPWHFKMIVLLTAAYLLWRLVQLIMWLF' A
#
# COMPACT_ATOMS: atom_id res chain seq x y z
N MET A 1 -2.93 -3.33 -12.49
CA MET A 1 -3.18 -4.33 -13.55
C MET A 1 -3.60 -3.62 -14.83
N ALA A 2 -2.84 -3.74 -15.93
CA ALA A 2 -3.11 -3.01 -17.16
C ALA A 2 -3.85 -3.92 -18.17
N TRP A 3 -5.09 -3.55 -18.52
CA TRP A 3 -5.96 -4.32 -19.43
C TRP A 3 -6.31 -3.51 -20.67
N CYS A 4 -6.27 -4.16 -21.84
CA CYS A 4 -6.65 -3.56 -23.11
C CYS A 4 -7.96 -4.17 -23.62
N GLU A 5 -9.03 -3.37 -23.67
CA GLU A 5 -10.37 -3.79 -24.08
C GLU A 5 -10.45 -4.15 -25.57
N GLN A 6 -9.73 -3.44 -26.44
CA GLN A 6 -9.78 -3.67 -27.89
C GLN A 6 -9.22 -5.04 -28.31
N CYS A 7 -8.20 -5.52 -27.60
CA CYS A 7 -7.55 -6.79 -27.89
C CYS A 7 -8.02 -7.91 -26.96
N ASP A 8 -8.90 -7.60 -25.99
CA ASP A 8 -9.35 -8.51 -24.93
C ASP A 8 -8.17 -9.21 -24.25
N ARG A 9 -7.15 -8.42 -23.89
CA ARG A 9 -5.84 -8.94 -23.49
C ARG A 9 -5.20 -8.16 -22.36
N TYR A 10 -4.56 -8.93 -21.48
CA TYR A 10 -3.73 -8.43 -20.37
C TYR A 10 -2.33 -7.99 -20.85
N LEU A 11 -1.85 -6.85 -20.35
CA LEU A 11 -0.54 -6.27 -20.68
C LEU A 11 0.31 -6.09 -19.41
N THR A 12 1.59 -6.43 -19.49
CA THR A 12 2.59 -6.13 -18.46
C THR A 12 3.29 -4.80 -18.75
N PRO A 13 3.89 -4.12 -17.75
CA PRO A 13 4.60 -2.85 -17.97
C PRO A 13 5.71 -2.91 -19.02
N THR A 14 6.36 -4.06 -19.19
CA THR A 14 7.41 -4.29 -20.21
C THR A 14 6.87 -4.57 -21.61
N SER A 15 5.56 -4.77 -21.76
CA SER A 15 4.88 -5.04 -23.03
C SER A 15 4.11 -3.85 -23.58
N LEU A 16 4.12 -2.72 -22.86
CA LEU A 16 3.57 -1.46 -23.36
C LEU A 16 4.53 -0.85 -24.40
N SER A 17 3.97 -0.11 -25.34
CA SER A 17 4.78 0.75 -26.21
C SER A 17 5.50 1.82 -25.39
N ASP A 18 6.50 2.47 -25.99
CA ASP A 18 7.25 3.56 -25.34
C ASP A 18 6.36 4.72 -24.85
N GLN A 19 5.11 4.80 -25.36
CA GLN A 19 4.11 5.79 -24.96
C GLN A 19 3.08 5.25 -23.95
N GLY A 20 3.23 4.01 -23.47
CA GLY A 20 2.31 3.39 -22.52
C GLY A 20 1.03 2.81 -23.14
N HIS A 21 1.00 2.61 -24.46
CA HIS A 21 -0.16 2.07 -25.19
C HIS A 21 0.00 0.58 -25.53
N CYS A 22 -1.09 -0.06 -25.93
CA CYS A 22 -1.07 -1.43 -26.43
C CYS A 22 -0.34 -1.49 -27.79
N PRO A 23 0.72 -2.29 -27.96
CA PRO A 23 1.51 -2.31 -29.21
C PRO A 23 0.78 -2.96 -30.41
N PHE A 24 -0.38 -3.59 -30.18
CA PHE A 24 -1.13 -4.31 -31.22
C PHE A 24 -2.24 -3.48 -31.85
N CYS A 25 -2.86 -2.59 -31.09
CA CYS A 25 -3.98 -1.78 -31.52
C CYS A 25 -3.80 -0.28 -31.27
N ASP A 26 -2.66 0.11 -30.67
CA ASP A 26 -2.34 1.47 -30.19
C ASP A 26 -3.41 2.07 -29.26
N GLY A 27 -4.23 1.20 -28.66
CA GLY A 27 -5.30 1.57 -27.74
C GLY A 27 -4.76 1.97 -26.37
N GLN A 28 -5.49 2.87 -25.70
CA GLN A 28 -5.21 3.24 -24.31
C GLN A 28 -5.43 2.04 -23.39
N VAL A 29 -4.51 1.86 -22.46
CA VAL A 29 -4.54 0.78 -21.47
C VAL A 29 -4.78 1.44 -20.12
N VAL A 30 -5.86 1.06 -19.44
CA VAL A 30 -6.17 1.64 -18.13
C VAL A 30 -5.15 1.10 -17.12
N PRO A 31 -4.31 1.95 -16.50
CA PRO A 31 -3.45 1.50 -15.41
C PRO A 31 -4.38 1.13 -14.25
N GLY A 32 -4.40 -0.14 -13.86
CA GLY A 32 -5.21 -0.56 -12.72
C GLY A 32 -4.78 0.18 -11.46
N GLU A 33 -5.76 0.58 -10.66
CA GLU A 33 -5.71 1.50 -9.50
C GLU A 33 -4.90 0.98 -8.29
N GLY A 34 -3.74 0.36 -8.51
CA GLY A 34 -2.94 -0.29 -7.47
C GLY A 34 -1.52 -0.70 -7.86
N ASP A 35 -0.97 -0.24 -8.98
CA ASP A 35 0.41 -0.55 -9.37
C ASP A 35 1.40 0.48 -8.78
N PRO A 36 2.21 0.16 -7.76
CA PRO A 36 3.38 0.97 -7.40
C PRO A 36 4.50 0.79 -8.45
N PRO A 37 5.43 1.75 -8.63
CA PRO A 37 6.62 1.52 -9.44
C PRO A 37 7.38 0.28 -8.93
N LEU A 38 7.61 -0.70 -9.81
CA LEU A 38 8.22 -2.00 -9.49
C LEU A 38 9.59 -1.82 -8.80
N PRO A 39 9.84 -2.54 -7.69
CA PRO A 39 10.31 -3.93 -7.79
C PRO A 39 9.39 -4.97 -7.09
N SER A 40 9.04 -6.03 -7.81
CA SER A 40 8.30 -7.18 -7.28
C SER A 40 9.24 -8.18 -6.61
N GLY A 41 9.56 -7.94 -5.35
CA GLY A 41 10.38 -8.86 -4.53
C GLY A 41 10.65 -8.39 -3.10
N GLU A 42 9.95 -7.37 -2.62
CA GLU A 42 10.29 -6.76 -1.34
C GLU A 42 9.48 -7.35 -0.17
N PRO A 43 10.17 -7.80 0.90
CA PRO A 43 9.54 -8.36 2.09
C PRO A 43 8.65 -7.31 2.75
N ALA A 44 7.55 -7.76 3.38
CA ALA A 44 6.59 -6.94 4.11
C ALA A 44 7.28 -5.78 4.84
N ARG A 45 7.03 -4.55 4.35
CA ARG A 45 7.73 -3.34 4.79
C ARG A 45 7.56 -3.20 6.30
N LYS A 46 8.61 -3.56 7.04
CA LYS A 46 8.58 -3.66 8.50
C LYS A 46 8.19 -2.30 9.08
N ALA A 47 7.17 -2.27 9.95
CA ALA A 47 6.74 -1.03 10.59
C ALA A 47 7.96 -0.30 11.19
N PRO A 48 8.11 1.02 10.94
CA PRO A 48 9.28 1.76 11.37
C PRO A 48 9.40 1.71 12.90
N TRP A 49 10.62 1.66 13.40
CA TRP A 49 10.90 1.52 14.84
C TRP A 49 10.19 2.59 15.69
N HIS A 50 10.16 3.82 15.17
CA HIS A 50 9.47 4.95 15.79
C HIS A 50 7.96 4.70 16.03
N PHE A 51 7.27 3.99 15.12
CA PHE A 51 5.85 3.68 15.28
C PHE A 51 5.59 2.81 16.52
N LYS A 52 6.47 1.84 16.78
CA LYS A 52 6.37 0.97 17.97
C LYS A 52 6.57 1.74 19.27
N MET A 53 7.44 2.76 19.28
CA MET A 53 7.67 3.60 20.46
C MET A 53 6.44 4.42 20.84
N ILE A 54 5.76 5.00 19.85
CA ILE A 54 4.50 5.74 20.08
C ILE A 54 3.44 4.80 20.66
N VAL A 55 3.28 3.60 20.09
CA VAL A 55 2.31 2.61 20.57
C VAL A 55 2.61 2.21 22.02
N LEU A 56 3.87 1.95 22.34
CA LEU A 56 4.29 1.58 23.70
C LEU A 56 4.03 2.70 24.71
N LEU A 57 4.41 3.93 24.39
CA LEU A 57 4.20 5.08 25.26
C LEU A 57 2.72 5.39 25.47
N THR A 58 1.91 5.23 24.41
CA THR A 58 0.45 5.38 24.46
C THR A 58 -0.17 4.32 25.36
N ALA A 59 0.21 3.04 25.19
CA ALA A 59 -0.30 1.95 26.02
C ALA A 59 0.06 2.17 27.51
N ALA A 60 1.30 2.55 27.81
CA ALA A 60 1.74 2.85 29.17
C ALA A 60 0.94 4.01 29.79
N TYR A 61 0.72 5.09 29.04
CA TYR A 61 -0.06 6.23 29.52
C TYR A 61 -1.52 5.86 29.78
N LEU A 62 -2.16 5.11 28.88
CA LEU A 62 -3.54 4.68 29.04
C LEU A 62 -3.70 3.75 30.25
N LEU A 63 -2.79 2.81 30.46
CA LEU A 63 -2.78 1.95 31.65
C LEU A 63 -2.65 2.76 32.93
N TRP A 64 -1.70 3.71 32.99
CA TRP A 64 -1.55 4.60 34.14
C TRP A 64 -2.81 5.41 34.39
N ARG A 65 -3.42 5.95 33.33
CA ARG A 65 -4.64 6.75 33.43
C ARG A 65 -5.82 5.93 33.94
N LEU A 66 -5.95 4.67 33.51
CA LEU A 66 -6.98 3.76 34.02
C LEU A 66 -6.80 3.50 35.51
N VAL A 67 -5.57 3.22 35.96
CA VAL A 67 -5.27 3.04 37.40
C VAL A 67 -5.60 4.30 38.19
N GLN A 68 -5.21 5.47 37.68
CA GLN A 68 -5.50 6.76 38.30
C GLN A 68 -7.01 7.02 38.41
N LEU A 69 -7.78 6.70 37.37
CA LEU A 69 -9.24 6.85 37.39
C LEU A 69 -9.88 5.93 38.42
N ILE A 70 -9.43 4.67 38.51
CA ILE A 70 -9.90 3.73 39.53
C ILE A 70 -9.60 4.27 40.93
N MET A 71 -8.37 4.74 41.17
CA MET A 71 -7.97 5.33 42.45
C MET A 71 -8.78 6.58 42.82
N TRP A 72 -9.29 7.35 41.86
CA TRP A 72 -10.16 8.51 42.14
C TRP A 72 -11.60 8.12 42.48
N LEU A 73 -12.06 6.94 42.04
CA LEU A 73 -13.43 6.46 42.26
C LEU A 73 -13.62 5.74 43.60
N PHE A 74 -12.54 5.27 44.22
CA PHE A 74 -12.53 4.60 45.51
C PHE A 74 -11.92 5.51 46.59
#